data_AF-A0A346AGS0-F1
#
_entry.id   AF-A0A346AGS0-F1
#
_cell.length_a   1.000
_cell.length_b   1.000
_cell.length_c   1.000
_cell.angle_alpha   90.00
_cell.angle_beta   90.00
_cell.angle_gamma   90.00
#
_symmetry.space_group_name_H-M   'P 1'
#
loop_
_entity.id
_entity.type
_entity.pdbx_description
1 polymer ?
#
loop_
_entity_poly.entity_id
_entity_poly.type
_entity_poly.pdbx_seq_one_letter_code
_entity_poly.pdbx_strand_id
1 'polypeptide(L)'
;MPISARRVRALAVTLAALAGLAVPTPADASTAKAFVALSDVAPSILQDIRYDTRHNFVGRRIDGYRQPLCLLTRQAAEGLRKAQAQLVRRGYTLKVYDCYRPQRAVDHFVRWAKDLADEKMKAEFYPNVAKDRLFADGYIAEKSGHSRGSTMDLTLVRIPPAFQRPYVPGEPLKPCFAPRDQRFPDNTVDMGTGYDCFDPLAHTDNPAITGAARQHRDLLRSTLTAVGFRNLPEEWWHFTLNDEPFPDTYFDFPVSRGSLH
;
A
#
# COMPACT_ATOMS: atom_id res chain seq x y z
N MET A 1 -40.01 73.01 -21.15
CA MET A 1 -39.55 72.81 -22.55
C MET A 1 -38.12 73.34 -22.68
N PRO A 2 -37.15 72.67 -23.31
CA PRO A 2 -36.99 71.23 -23.55
C PRO A 2 -35.68 70.67 -22.97
N ILE A 3 -35.62 69.34 -23.01
CA ILE A 3 -34.52 68.43 -22.63
C ILE A 3 -33.48 68.41 -23.76
N SER A 4 -32.18 68.29 -23.44
CA SER A 4 -31.19 67.78 -24.41
C SER A 4 -30.16 66.87 -23.74
N ALA A 5 -30.04 65.68 -24.33
CA ALA A 5 -29.37 64.50 -23.81
C ALA A 5 -27.84 64.56 -23.96
N ARG A 6 -27.10 64.14 -22.93
CA ARG A 6 -25.68 63.79 -23.05
C ARG A 6 -25.53 62.30 -23.30
N ARG A 7 -24.95 61.95 -24.45
CA ARG A 7 -24.57 60.59 -24.85
C ARG A 7 -23.47 60.06 -23.93
N VAL A 8 -23.69 58.93 -23.27
CA VAL A 8 -22.66 58.18 -22.56
C VAL A 8 -22.02 57.21 -23.56
N ARG A 9 -20.72 57.37 -23.82
CA ARG A 9 -19.91 56.37 -24.55
C ARG A 9 -19.48 55.30 -23.54
N ALA A 10 -19.91 54.06 -23.75
CA ALA A 10 -19.43 52.92 -22.99
C ALA A 10 -17.99 52.60 -23.41
N LEU A 11 -17.05 52.57 -22.45
CA LEU A 11 -15.72 51.99 -22.64
C LEU A 11 -15.82 50.48 -22.40
N ALA A 12 -15.52 49.69 -23.42
CA ALA A 12 -15.33 48.26 -23.27
C ALA A 12 -13.96 48.01 -22.61
N VAL A 13 -13.96 47.42 -21.41
CA VAL A 13 -12.74 46.95 -20.73
C VAL A 13 -12.55 45.48 -21.09
N THR A 14 -11.56 45.16 -21.91
CA THR A 14 -11.10 43.80 -22.17
C THR A 14 -10.27 43.31 -20.98
N LEU A 15 -10.82 42.37 -20.21
CA LEU A 15 -10.07 41.64 -19.18
C LEU A 15 -9.13 40.64 -19.88
N ALA A 16 -7.83 40.91 -19.88
CA ALA A 16 -6.83 39.92 -20.24
C ALA A 16 -6.71 38.89 -19.10
N ALA A 17 -7.12 37.64 -19.36
CA ALA A 17 -6.92 36.54 -18.43
C ALA A 17 -5.43 36.17 -18.38
N LEU A 18 -4.75 36.60 -17.31
CA LEU A 18 -3.42 36.11 -16.96
C LEU A 18 -3.56 34.66 -16.49
N ALA A 19 -3.20 33.72 -17.35
CA ALA A 19 -2.97 32.34 -16.96
C ALA A 19 -1.81 32.30 -15.95
N GLY A 20 -2.15 32.18 -14.67
CA GLY A 20 -1.16 32.01 -13.61
C GLY A 20 -0.40 30.71 -13.82
N LEU A 21 0.89 30.80 -14.11
CA LEU A 21 1.80 29.67 -14.01
C LEU A 21 1.83 29.26 -12.53
N ALA A 22 1.30 28.07 -12.22
CA ALA A 22 1.40 27.50 -10.89
C ALA A 22 2.89 27.28 -10.57
N VAL A 23 3.41 28.05 -9.61
CA VAL A 23 4.76 27.85 -9.09
C VAL A 23 4.71 26.60 -8.20
N PRO A 24 5.50 25.55 -8.47
CA PRO A 24 5.51 24.36 -7.64
C PRO A 24 5.99 24.74 -6.23
N THR A 25 5.26 24.30 -5.22
CA THR A 25 5.62 24.53 -3.81
C THR A 25 6.92 23.79 -3.46
N PRO A 26 7.79 24.35 -2.58
CA PRO A 26 9.08 23.76 -2.22
C PRO A 26 9.05 22.32 -1.68
N ALA A 27 7.88 21.84 -1.24
CA ALA A 27 7.66 20.47 -0.77
C ALA A 27 7.82 19.41 -1.88
N ASP A 28 7.62 19.74 -3.16
CA ASP A 28 7.67 18.76 -4.24
C ASP A 28 9.12 18.42 -4.69
N ALA A 29 10.07 19.32 -4.52
CA ALA A 29 11.44 19.11 -5.01
C ALA A 29 12.35 18.39 -4.00
N SER A 30 12.06 18.44 -2.69
CA SER A 30 12.84 17.75 -1.65
C SER A 30 12.39 16.30 -1.40
N THR A 31 11.17 15.95 -1.84
CA THR A 31 10.54 14.65 -1.62
C THR A 31 11.02 13.58 -2.59
N ALA A 32 11.27 13.93 -3.86
CA ALA A 32 11.82 13.02 -4.87
C ALA A 32 13.21 12.45 -4.49
N LYS A 33 14.03 13.17 -3.73
CA LYS A 33 15.33 12.68 -3.24
C LYS A 33 15.23 11.71 -2.06
N ALA A 34 14.13 11.76 -1.31
CA ALA A 34 14.00 10.98 -0.10
C ALA A 34 13.48 9.55 -0.36
N PHE A 35 12.74 9.38 -1.46
CA PHE A 35 12.25 8.08 -1.90
C PHE A 35 13.21 7.39 -2.87
N VAL A 36 13.15 6.05 -2.86
CA VAL A 36 13.88 5.17 -3.77
C VAL A 36 12.95 4.05 -4.21
N ALA A 37 13.20 3.50 -5.40
CA ALA A 37 12.64 2.20 -5.76
C ALA A 37 13.41 1.10 -5.00
N LEU A 38 12.69 0.20 -4.33
CA LEU A 38 13.30 -0.89 -3.56
C LEU A 38 14.19 -1.78 -4.43
N SER A 39 13.83 -1.98 -5.70
CA SER A 39 14.64 -2.74 -6.67
C SER A 39 16.05 -2.20 -6.84
N ASP A 40 16.25 -0.89 -6.62
CA ASP A 40 17.55 -0.24 -6.84
C ASP A 40 18.45 -0.39 -5.60
N VAL A 41 17.87 -0.68 -4.43
CA VAL A 41 18.59 -0.85 -3.15
C VAL A 41 18.74 -2.32 -2.76
N ALA A 42 17.71 -3.14 -3.01
CA ALA A 42 17.64 -4.54 -2.63
C ALA A 42 16.99 -5.39 -3.75
N PRO A 43 17.68 -5.58 -4.90
CA PRO A 43 17.11 -6.22 -6.10
C PRO A 43 16.70 -7.68 -5.92
N SER A 44 17.15 -8.35 -4.84
CA SER A 44 16.77 -9.74 -4.55
C SER A 44 15.44 -9.88 -3.80
N ILE A 45 14.86 -8.77 -3.32
CA ILE A 45 13.53 -8.76 -2.70
C ILE A 45 12.47 -8.82 -3.81
N LEU A 46 11.56 -9.79 -3.71
CA LEU A 46 10.49 -9.97 -4.67
C LEU A 46 9.41 -8.89 -4.49
N GLN A 47 8.76 -8.49 -5.59
CA GLN A 47 7.69 -7.48 -5.56
C GLN A 47 6.43 -8.05 -6.23
N ASP A 48 5.34 -8.12 -5.48
CA ASP A 48 4.00 -8.47 -5.95
C ASP A 48 3.04 -7.37 -5.54
N ILE A 49 3.19 -6.18 -6.17
CA ILE A 49 2.53 -4.95 -5.75
C ILE A 49 1.02 -5.02 -6.01
N ARG A 50 0.26 -5.46 -4.99
CA ARG A 50 -1.15 -5.90 -5.13
C ARG A 50 -2.08 -4.81 -5.62
N TYR A 51 -1.83 -3.57 -5.20
CA TYR A 51 -2.65 -2.42 -5.56
C TYR A 51 -2.41 -1.87 -6.96
N ASP A 52 -1.34 -2.30 -7.65
CA ASP A 52 -1.21 -2.09 -9.10
C ASP A 52 -2.00 -3.14 -9.91
N THR A 53 -2.47 -4.22 -9.27
CA THR A 53 -3.20 -5.32 -9.91
C THR A 53 -4.71 -5.27 -9.62
N ARG A 54 -5.45 -6.29 -10.10
CA ARG A 54 -6.86 -6.51 -9.77
C ARG A 54 -7.08 -7.48 -8.61
N HIS A 55 -6.01 -8.06 -8.05
CA HIS A 55 -6.07 -9.00 -6.94
C HIS A 55 -5.79 -8.29 -5.61
N ASN A 56 -6.82 -7.61 -5.13
CA ASN A 56 -6.87 -6.92 -3.84
C ASN A 56 -8.34 -6.82 -3.41
N PHE A 57 -8.60 -6.38 -2.18
CA PHE A 57 -9.96 -6.32 -1.61
C PHE A 57 -10.94 -5.40 -2.37
N VAL A 58 -10.46 -4.49 -3.21
CA VAL A 58 -11.31 -3.63 -4.09
C VAL A 58 -11.62 -4.33 -5.42
N GLY A 59 -10.78 -5.26 -5.87
CA GLY A 59 -11.01 -6.04 -7.11
C GLY A 59 -10.71 -5.26 -8.40
N ARG A 60 -9.99 -4.14 -8.28
CA ARG A 60 -9.48 -3.30 -9.37
C ARG A 60 -8.17 -2.65 -8.95
N ARG A 61 -7.48 -2.06 -9.93
CA ARG A 61 -6.28 -1.26 -9.67
C ARG A 61 -6.63 -0.03 -8.85
N ILE A 62 -5.78 0.30 -7.88
CA ILE A 62 -6.00 1.40 -6.94
C ILE A 62 -5.44 2.71 -7.50
N ASP A 63 -6.11 3.82 -7.17
CA ASP A 63 -5.72 5.13 -7.69
C ASP A 63 -4.31 5.49 -7.20
N GLY A 64 -3.49 6.04 -8.09
CA GLY A 64 -2.11 6.43 -7.77
C GLY A 64 -1.08 5.33 -8.00
N TYR A 65 -1.45 4.05 -7.97
CA TYR A 65 -0.55 2.99 -8.44
C TYR A 65 -0.46 3.08 -9.96
N ARG A 66 0.69 3.52 -10.49
CA ARG A 66 0.91 3.70 -11.94
C ARG A 66 1.88 2.67 -12.52
N GLN A 67 2.69 2.05 -11.68
CA GLN A 67 3.60 0.96 -12.01
C GLN A 67 3.70 0.01 -10.80
N PRO A 68 4.06 -1.27 -11.00
CA PRO A 68 4.21 -2.25 -9.93
C PRO A 68 5.56 -2.07 -9.22
N LEU A 69 5.71 -0.95 -8.50
CA LEU A 69 6.94 -0.58 -7.80
C LEU A 69 6.70 -0.44 -6.30
N CYS A 70 7.58 -1.01 -5.50
CA CYS A 70 7.74 -0.64 -4.10
C CYS A 70 8.61 0.62 -4.02
N LEU A 71 8.00 1.77 -3.72
CA LEU A 71 8.73 2.99 -3.37
C LEU A 71 8.79 3.09 -1.84
N LEU A 72 9.95 3.45 -1.31
CA LEU A 72 10.16 3.63 0.12
C LEU A 72 11.09 4.83 0.36
N THR A 73 11.07 5.37 1.56
CA THR A 73 12.17 6.20 2.02
C THR A 73 13.47 5.39 1.96
N ARG A 74 14.58 6.06 1.65
CA ARG A 74 15.89 5.39 1.54
C ARG A 74 16.22 4.59 2.81
N GLN A 75 15.92 5.12 3.98
CA GLN A 75 16.17 4.50 5.28
C GLN A 75 15.40 3.19 5.44
N ALA A 76 14.12 3.16 5.05
CA ALA A 76 13.31 1.94 5.08
C ALA A 76 13.83 0.90 4.07
N ALA A 77 14.15 1.32 2.84
CA ALA A 77 14.72 0.41 1.83
C ALA A 77 16.05 -0.22 2.31
N GLU A 78 16.90 0.57 2.96
CA GLU A 78 18.16 0.11 3.56
C GLU A 78 17.94 -0.85 4.74
N GLY A 79 16.92 -0.61 5.57
CA GLY A 79 16.49 -1.54 6.61
C GLY A 79 16.06 -2.89 6.01
N LEU A 80 15.24 -2.88 4.96
CA LEU A 80 14.83 -4.12 4.28
C LEU A 80 16.02 -4.85 3.64
N ARG A 81 17.01 -4.13 3.09
CA ARG A 81 18.25 -4.75 2.58
C ARG A 81 18.99 -5.53 3.67
N LYS A 82 19.04 -5.00 4.90
CA LYS A 82 19.66 -5.68 6.05
C LYS A 82 18.86 -6.91 6.47
N ALA A 83 17.53 -6.81 6.55
CA ALA A 83 16.67 -7.96 6.85
C ALA A 83 16.82 -9.07 5.79
N GLN A 84 16.82 -8.70 4.51
CA GLN A 84 17.03 -9.60 3.39
C GLN A 84 18.35 -10.38 3.52
N ALA A 85 19.45 -9.70 3.87
CA ALA A 85 20.74 -10.36 4.07
C ALA A 85 20.72 -11.42 5.20
N GLN A 86 19.91 -11.22 6.23
CA GLN A 86 19.73 -12.20 7.31
C GLN A 86 18.86 -13.39 6.86
N LEU A 87 17.78 -13.13 6.14
CA LEU A 87 16.83 -14.15 5.69
C LEU A 87 17.41 -15.08 4.63
N VAL A 88 18.22 -14.55 3.70
CA VAL A 88 18.87 -15.34 2.66
C VAL A 88 19.74 -16.44 3.26
N ARG A 89 20.46 -16.16 4.36
CA ARG A 89 21.27 -17.16 5.10
C ARG A 89 20.42 -18.26 5.72
N ARG A 90 19.12 -18.02 5.89
CA ARG A 90 18.13 -18.96 6.44
C ARG A 90 17.28 -19.62 5.35
N GLY A 91 17.60 -19.41 4.08
CA GLY A 91 16.86 -19.98 2.94
C GLY A 91 15.56 -19.26 2.59
N TYR A 92 15.42 -17.99 2.99
CA TYR A 92 14.24 -17.16 2.69
C TYR A 92 14.62 -15.86 1.97
N THR A 93 13.71 -15.38 1.13
CA THR A 93 13.72 -14.01 0.59
C THR A 93 12.47 -13.28 1.04
N LEU A 94 12.54 -11.95 1.15
CA LEU A 94 11.37 -11.12 1.34
C LEU A 94 10.57 -11.01 0.02
N LYS A 95 9.25 -10.88 0.16
CA LYS A 95 8.35 -10.40 -0.88
C LYS A 95 7.52 -9.24 -0.31
N VAL A 96 7.45 -8.11 -1.02
CA VAL A 96 6.61 -6.96 -0.67
C VAL A 96 5.33 -6.94 -1.50
N TYR A 97 4.21 -6.60 -0.84
CA TYR A 97 2.88 -6.44 -1.45
C TYR A 97 2.47 -4.99 -1.58
N ASP A 98 2.89 -4.15 -0.63
CA ASP A 98 2.70 -2.72 -0.67
C ASP A 98 3.82 -2.00 0.09
N CYS A 99 4.09 -0.75 -0.29
CA CYS A 99 5.12 0.10 0.30
C CYS A 99 4.54 1.51 0.43
N TYR A 100 5.17 2.53 -0.15
CA TYR A 100 4.54 3.84 -0.26
C TYR A 100 3.17 3.75 -0.96
N ARG A 101 2.14 4.23 -0.27
CA ARG A 101 0.75 4.33 -0.74
C ARG A 101 0.35 5.79 -0.82
N PRO A 102 0.11 6.34 -2.02
CA PRO A 102 -0.32 7.74 -2.17
C PRO A 102 -1.63 8.00 -1.42
N GLN A 103 -1.84 9.21 -0.87
CA GLN A 103 -3.10 9.56 -0.21
C GLN A 103 -4.34 9.29 -1.09
N ARG A 104 -4.27 9.53 -2.40
CA ARG A 104 -5.38 9.22 -3.33
C ARG A 104 -5.76 7.74 -3.37
N ALA A 105 -4.83 6.83 -3.05
CA ALA A 105 -5.12 5.40 -2.91
C ALA A 105 -5.93 5.14 -1.64
N VAL A 106 -5.56 5.79 -0.54
CA VAL A 106 -6.33 5.76 0.71
C VAL A 106 -7.72 6.33 0.47
N ASP A 107 -7.83 7.45 -0.23
CA ASP A 107 -9.13 8.04 -0.58
C ASP A 107 -9.96 7.12 -1.48
N HIS A 108 -9.32 6.33 -2.36
CA HIS A 108 -10.00 5.29 -3.14
C HIS A 108 -10.57 4.23 -2.19
N PHE A 109 -9.78 3.70 -1.25
CA PHE A 109 -10.27 2.76 -0.25
C PHE A 109 -11.45 3.31 0.54
N VAL A 110 -11.39 4.58 0.94
CA VAL A 110 -12.48 5.26 1.65
C VAL A 110 -13.74 5.34 0.78
N ARG A 111 -13.62 5.74 -0.49
CA ARG A 111 -14.75 5.77 -1.44
C ARG A 111 -15.35 4.38 -1.63
N TRP A 112 -14.51 3.36 -1.80
CA TRP A 112 -14.95 1.97 -1.97
C TRP A 112 -15.65 1.42 -0.72
N ALA A 113 -15.13 1.69 0.47
CA ALA A 113 -15.71 1.22 1.73
C ALA A 113 -17.08 1.85 2.00
N LYS A 114 -17.31 3.09 1.53
CA LYS A 114 -18.62 3.77 1.59
C LYS A 114 -19.65 3.21 0.60
N ASP A 115 -19.20 2.58 -0.48
CA ASP A 115 -20.08 1.90 -1.45
C ASP A 115 -20.41 0.49 -0.96
N LEU A 116 -21.41 0.35 -0.10
CA LEU A 116 -21.77 -0.93 0.52
C LEU A 116 -22.21 -2.01 -0.48
N ALA A 117 -22.56 -1.65 -1.72
CA ALA A 117 -22.96 -2.60 -2.75
C ALA A 117 -21.76 -3.29 -3.44
N ASP A 118 -20.57 -2.69 -3.41
CA ASP A 118 -19.36 -3.25 -4.04
C ASP A 118 -18.70 -4.32 -3.15
N GLU A 119 -19.34 -5.48 -3.02
CA GLU A 119 -18.84 -6.64 -2.24
C GLU A 119 -18.10 -7.67 -3.11
N LYS A 120 -17.62 -7.27 -4.30
CA LYS A 120 -17.10 -8.20 -5.32
C LYS A 120 -16.03 -9.16 -4.80
N MET A 121 -15.15 -8.69 -3.92
CA MET A 121 -14.02 -9.46 -3.39
C MET A 121 -14.25 -9.99 -1.98
N LYS A 122 -15.45 -9.80 -1.41
CA LYS A 122 -15.80 -10.18 -0.03
C LYS A 122 -15.46 -11.62 0.31
N ALA A 123 -15.82 -12.54 -0.58
CA ALA A 123 -15.65 -13.98 -0.36
C ALA A 123 -14.19 -14.40 -0.11
N GLU A 124 -13.22 -13.58 -0.54
CA GLU A 124 -11.81 -13.79 -0.24
C GLU A 124 -11.34 -12.93 0.92
N PHE A 125 -11.41 -11.61 0.83
CA PHE A 125 -10.66 -10.72 1.73
C PHE A 125 -11.36 -10.42 3.05
N TYR A 126 -12.68 -10.45 3.10
CA TYR A 126 -13.46 -10.07 4.30
C TYR A 126 -14.77 -10.87 4.43
N PRO A 127 -14.72 -12.22 4.36
CA PRO A 127 -15.93 -13.03 4.24
C PRO A 127 -16.79 -12.99 5.52
N ASN A 128 -16.17 -12.77 6.69
CA ASN A 128 -16.84 -12.74 7.99
C ASN A 128 -17.17 -11.31 8.47
N VAL A 129 -16.74 -10.28 7.74
CA VAL A 129 -16.89 -8.89 8.17
C VAL A 129 -17.92 -8.20 7.29
N ALA A 130 -18.92 -7.57 7.92
CA ALA A 130 -19.88 -6.74 7.22
C ALA A 130 -19.17 -5.48 6.69
N LYS A 131 -19.48 -5.06 5.46
CA LYS A 131 -18.70 -4.01 4.79
C LYS A 131 -18.75 -2.66 5.53
N ASP A 132 -19.87 -2.37 6.20
CA ASP A 132 -20.05 -1.19 7.05
C ASP A 132 -19.20 -1.19 8.32
N ARG A 133 -18.67 -2.35 8.72
CA ARG A 133 -17.76 -2.50 9.87
C ARG A 133 -16.30 -2.22 9.55
N LEU A 134 -15.89 -2.18 8.28
CA LEU A 134 -14.47 -2.12 7.90
C LEU A 134 -13.71 -0.92 8.49
N PHE A 135 -14.37 0.23 8.67
CA PHE A 135 -13.78 1.38 9.37
C PHE A 135 -13.78 1.20 10.89
N ALA A 136 -14.91 0.76 11.44
CA ALA A 136 -15.09 0.62 12.88
C ALA A 136 -14.17 -0.45 13.49
N ASP A 137 -13.82 -1.46 12.68
CA ASP A 137 -12.91 -2.55 13.06
C ASP A 137 -11.45 -2.22 12.73
N GLY A 138 -11.16 -1.04 12.15
CA GLY A 138 -9.81 -0.53 11.92
C GLY A 138 -9.11 -1.05 10.66
N TYR A 139 -9.78 -1.85 9.81
CA TYR A 139 -9.20 -2.37 8.56
C TYR A 139 -8.99 -1.30 7.49
N ILE A 140 -9.79 -0.22 7.52
CA ILE A 140 -9.63 0.93 6.63
C ILE A 140 -9.45 2.20 7.47
N ALA A 141 -8.39 2.95 7.21
CA ALA A 141 -8.10 4.23 7.85
C ALA A 141 -8.14 5.39 6.85
N GLU A 142 -8.56 6.57 7.29
CA GLU A 142 -8.56 7.80 6.46
C GLU A 142 -7.15 8.37 6.24
N LYS A 143 -6.20 7.98 7.11
CA LYS A 143 -4.77 8.26 7.00
C LYS A 143 -4.00 6.97 7.22
N SER A 144 -3.07 6.67 6.32
CA SER A 144 -2.26 5.46 6.39
C SER A 144 -0.80 5.77 6.67
N GLY A 145 -0.15 4.93 7.48
CA GLY A 145 1.31 4.97 7.68
C GLY A 145 2.08 4.83 6.36
N HIS A 146 1.54 4.07 5.40
CA HIS A 146 2.10 3.89 4.06
C HIS A 146 2.30 5.21 3.31
N SER A 147 1.43 6.19 3.50
CA SER A 147 1.56 7.49 2.83
C SER A 147 2.73 8.32 3.34
N ARG A 148 3.39 7.90 4.43
CA ARG A 148 4.61 8.51 4.96
C ARG A 148 5.89 7.88 4.39
N GLY A 149 5.75 6.79 3.64
CA GLY A 149 6.83 6.19 2.84
C GLY A 149 7.78 5.25 3.59
N SER A 150 7.56 5.00 4.88
CA SER A 150 8.41 4.10 5.69
C SER A 150 7.64 2.91 6.27
N THR A 151 6.45 2.67 5.74
CA THR A 151 5.58 1.54 6.07
C THR A 151 5.46 0.63 4.85
N MET A 152 5.42 -0.68 5.09
CA MET A 152 5.34 -1.69 4.05
C MET A 152 4.60 -2.93 4.54
N ASP A 153 4.02 -3.63 3.58
CA ASP A 153 3.39 -4.93 3.74
C ASP A 153 4.24 -5.99 3.05
N LEU A 154 4.67 -7.01 3.79
CA LEU A 154 5.63 -7.99 3.28
C LEU A 154 5.54 -9.34 3.98
N THR A 155 6.21 -10.32 3.38
CA THR A 155 6.18 -11.73 3.79
C THR A 155 7.49 -12.43 3.44
N LEU A 156 7.54 -13.73 3.73
CA LEU A 156 8.65 -14.63 3.44
C LEU A 156 8.33 -15.57 2.28
N VAL A 157 9.32 -15.83 1.44
CA VAL A 157 9.29 -16.81 0.37
C VAL A 157 10.50 -17.72 0.52
N ARG A 158 10.33 -19.04 0.41
CA ARG A 158 11.47 -19.99 0.41
C ARG A 158 12.31 -19.80 -0.85
N ILE A 159 13.62 -19.96 -0.72
CA ILE A 159 14.55 -19.97 -1.84
C ILE A 159 14.81 -21.43 -2.27
N PRO A 160 14.70 -21.78 -3.57
CA PRO A 160 14.25 -20.91 -4.67
C PRO A 160 12.73 -20.65 -4.62
N PRO A 161 12.25 -19.45 -5.03
CA PRO A 161 10.83 -19.16 -5.09
C PRO A 161 10.09 -20.15 -5.99
N ALA A 162 9.00 -20.72 -5.49
CA ALA A 162 8.10 -21.50 -6.32
C ALA A 162 7.44 -20.61 -7.38
N PHE A 163 7.04 -21.21 -8.50
CA PHE A 163 6.27 -20.49 -9.51
C PHE A 163 4.95 -19.98 -8.91
N GLN A 164 4.63 -18.72 -9.15
CA GLN A 164 3.33 -18.13 -8.87
C GLN A 164 2.68 -17.76 -10.20
N ARG A 165 1.49 -18.30 -10.43
CA ARG A 165 0.69 -17.87 -11.58
C ARG A 165 0.09 -16.47 -11.31
N PRO A 166 -0.16 -15.68 -12.36
CA PRO A 166 -0.97 -14.47 -12.23
C PRO A 166 -2.40 -14.78 -11.75
N TYR A 167 -3.01 -13.81 -11.07
CA TYR A 167 -4.44 -13.82 -10.78
C TYR A 167 -5.24 -13.62 -12.07
N VAL A 168 -6.34 -14.38 -12.20
CA VAL A 168 -7.25 -14.30 -13.34
C VAL A 168 -8.58 -13.69 -12.87
N PRO A 169 -8.93 -12.46 -13.30
CA PRO A 169 -10.17 -11.83 -12.86
C PRO A 169 -11.41 -12.71 -13.11
N GLY A 170 -12.20 -12.92 -12.06
CA GLY A 170 -13.42 -13.73 -12.12
C GLY A 170 -13.21 -15.20 -11.74
N GLU A 171 -11.99 -15.60 -11.39
CA GLU A 171 -11.77 -16.92 -10.80
C GLU A 171 -12.49 -17.09 -9.46
N PRO A 172 -12.87 -18.34 -9.08
CA PRO A 172 -13.55 -18.57 -7.81
C PRO A 172 -12.73 -18.08 -6.62
N LEU A 173 -13.31 -17.15 -5.87
CA LEU A 173 -12.70 -16.60 -4.66
C LEU A 173 -12.72 -17.61 -3.52
N LYS A 174 -11.67 -17.61 -2.71
CA LYS A 174 -11.51 -18.49 -1.57
C LYS A 174 -11.19 -17.66 -0.34
N PRO A 175 -11.82 -17.92 0.82
CA PRO A 175 -11.57 -17.15 2.03
C PRO A 175 -10.08 -17.02 2.34
N CYS A 176 -9.64 -15.82 2.70
CA CYS A 176 -8.24 -15.53 2.99
C CYS A 176 -7.68 -16.31 4.18
N PHE A 177 -8.53 -16.87 5.03
CA PHE A 177 -8.17 -17.79 6.13
C PHE A 177 -8.40 -19.27 5.80
N ALA A 178 -8.80 -19.62 4.57
CA ALA A 178 -8.93 -21.01 4.17
C ALA A 178 -7.58 -21.75 4.27
N PRO A 179 -7.60 -23.10 4.34
CA PRO A 179 -6.38 -23.90 4.26
C PRO A 179 -5.49 -23.45 3.10
N ARG A 180 -4.16 -23.46 3.31
CA ARG A 180 -3.18 -22.89 2.37
C ARG A 180 -3.33 -23.41 0.95
N ASP A 181 -3.59 -24.69 0.78
CA ASP A 181 -3.76 -25.38 -0.51
C ASP A 181 -5.05 -24.97 -1.25
N GLN A 182 -5.97 -24.29 -0.57
CA GLN A 182 -7.21 -23.78 -1.15
C GLN A 182 -7.14 -22.29 -1.47
N ARG A 183 -6.22 -21.52 -0.86
CA ARG A 183 -6.06 -20.08 -1.10
C ARG A 183 -5.40 -19.80 -2.45
N PHE A 184 -5.41 -18.53 -2.87
CA PHE A 184 -4.62 -18.07 -4.00
C PHE A 184 -3.15 -18.51 -3.84
N PRO A 185 -2.54 -19.15 -4.87
CA PRO A 185 -1.20 -19.75 -4.76
C PRO A 185 -0.10 -18.69 -4.85
N ASP A 186 0.05 -17.90 -3.80
CA ASP A 186 0.95 -16.73 -3.71
C ASP A 186 2.45 -17.08 -3.56
N ASN A 187 2.87 -18.32 -3.84
CA ASN A 187 4.24 -18.86 -3.65
C ASN A 187 4.96 -18.56 -2.31
N THR A 188 4.27 -18.02 -1.31
CA THR A 188 4.83 -17.70 0.00
C THR A 188 4.87 -18.91 0.91
N VAL A 189 5.60 -18.74 2.02
CA VAL A 189 5.37 -19.58 3.20
C VAL A 189 3.95 -19.38 3.72
N ASP A 190 3.44 -20.36 4.47
CA ASP A 190 2.17 -20.19 5.15
C ASP A 190 2.31 -19.18 6.30
N MET A 191 1.42 -18.19 6.35
CA MET A 191 1.31 -17.23 7.43
C MET A 191 -0.03 -17.37 8.18
N GLY A 192 -0.79 -18.45 7.93
CA GLY A 192 -2.09 -18.72 8.55
C GLY A 192 -3.27 -18.03 7.84
N THR A 193 -3.02 -16.89 7.21
CA THR A 193 -3.97 -16.19 6.33
C THR A 193 -3.25 -15.67 5.09
N GLY A 194 -4.03 -15.23 4.08
CA GLY A 194 -3.55 -14.43 2.96
C GLY A 194 -3.24 -12.99 3.36
N TYR A 195 -2.58 -12.26 2.47
CA TYR A 195 -2.41 -10.81 2.58
C TYR A 195 -3.76 -10.09 2.44
N ASP A 196 -3.91 -8.93 3.10
CA ASP A 196 -5.16 -8.16 3.18
C ASP A 196 -6.37 -8.96 3.71
N CYS A 197 -6.11 -9.96 4.55
CA CYS A 197 -7.18 -10.73 5.18
C CYS A 197 -7.81 -9.93 6.33
N PHE A 198 -8.98 -9.33 6.12
CA PHE A 198 -9.72 -8.61 7.14
C PHE A 198 -10.47 -9.60 8.03
N ASP A 199 -9.72 -10.24 8.92
CA ASP A 199 -10.19 -11.20 9.91
C ASP A 199 -9.24 -11.18 11.11
N PRO A 200 -9.72 -11.34 12.36
CA PRO A 200 -8.85 -11.42 13.54
C PRO A 200 -7.73 -12.47 13.44
N LEU A 201 -7.89 -13.51 12.62
CA LEU A 201 -6.81 -14.48 12.34
C LEU A 201 -5.56 -13.84 11.72
N ALA A 202 -5.68 -12.67 11.09
CA ALA A 202 -4.56 -11.90 10.57
C ALA A 202 -3.73 -11.21 11.66
N HIS A 203 -4.29 -11.01 12.87
CA HIS A 203 -3.56 -10.39 13.98
C HIS A 203 -2.30 -11.19 14.29
N THR A 204 -1.15 -10.53 14.37
CA THR A 204 0.18 -11.14 14.42
C THR A 204 0.29 -12.21 15.48
N ASP A 205 -0.19 -11.92 16.69
CA ASP A 205 -0.11 -12.81 17.85
C ASP A 205 -1.38 -13.64 18.09
N ASN A 206 -2.30 -13.74 17.11
CA ASN A 206 -3.52 -14.53 17.28
C ASN A 206 -3.19 -15.99 17.72
N PRO A 207 -3.70 -16.45 18.87
CA PRO A 207 -3.33 -17.75 19.45
C PRO A 207 -3.84 -18.95 18.64
N ALA A 208 -4.82 -18.76 17.75
CA ALA A 208 -5.29 -19.81 16.85
C ALA A 208 -4.26 -20.15 15.76
N ILE A 209 -3.35 -19.22 15.44
CA ILE A 209 -2.27 -19.46 14.49
C ILE A 209 -1.11 -20.15 15.22
N THR A 210 -0.91 -21.42 14.89
CA THR A 210 0.08 -22.30 15.53
C THR A 210 1.02 -22.93 14.50
N GLY A 211 1.95 -23.78 14.95
CA GLY A 211 2.82 -24.56 14.07
C GLY A 211 3.70 -23.73 13.14
N ALA A 212 3.84 -24.16 11.90
CA ALA A 212 4.72 -23.51 10.92
C ALA A 212 4.30 -22.06 10.62
N ALA A 213 2.99 -21.78 10.53
CA ALA A 213 2.49 -20.43 10.28
C ALA A 213 2.92 -19.46 11.39
N ARG A 214 2.81 -19.88 12.66
CA ARG A 214 3.31 -19.09 13.80
C ARG A 214 4.81 -18.86 13.71
N GLN A 215 5.58 -19.91 13.44
CA GLN A 215 7.05 -19.81 13.32
C GLN A 215 7.47 -18.85 12.21
N HIS A 216 6.74 -18.80 11.09
CA HIS A 216 7.02 -17.86 10.00
C HIS A 216 6.67 -16.41 10.38
N ARG A 217 5.56 -16.16 11.09
CA ARG A 217 5.24 -14.83 11.63
C ARG A 217 6.30 -14.34 12.61
N ASP A 218 6.72 -15.21 13.53
CA ASP A 218 7.76 -14.88 14.52
C ASP A 218 9.12 -14.64 13.84
N LEU A 219 9.46 -15.42 12.80
CA LEU A 219 10.64 -15.20 11.96
C LEU A 219 10.62 -13.82 11.28
N LEU A 220 9.52 -13.51 10.58
CA LEU A 220 9.37 -12.23 9.89
C LEU A 220 9.47 -11.06 10.88
N ARG A 221 8.69 -11.12 11.97
CA ARG A 221 8.66 -10.08 13.00
C ARG A 221 10.02 -9.87 13.64
N SER A 222 10.64 -10.93 14.17
CA SER A 222 11.93 -10.81 14.85
C SER A 222 13.03 -10.27 13.94
N THR A 223 13.06 -10.67 12.67
CA THR A 223 14.06 -10.18 11.71
C THR A 223 13.86 -8.69 11.42
N LEU A 224 12.63 -8.25 11.19
CA LEU A 224 12.35 -6.84 10.89
C LEU A 224 12.53 -5.96 12.11
N THR A 225 12.14 -6.41 13.31
CA THR A 225 12.40 -5.70 14.56
C THR A 225 13.90 -5.55 14.84
N ALA A 226 14.71 -6.56 14.55
CA ALA A 226 16.16 -6.49 14.71
C ALA A 226 16.83 -5.42 13.83
N VAL A 227 16.16 -4.94 12.77
CA VAL A 227 16.67 -3.87 11.89
C VAL A 227 15.85 -2.58 11.97
N GLY A 228 15.06 -2.40 13.03
CA GLY A 228 14.43 -1.14 13.38
C GLY A 228 12.97 -0.96 12.94
N PHE A 229 12.28 -2.02 12.52
CA PHE A 229 10.85 -1.96 12.19
C PHE A 229 9.96 -2.41 13.36
N ARG A 230 8.81 -1.76 13.52
CA ARG A 230 7.71 -2.22 14.38
C ARG A 230 6.60 -2.84 13.55
N ASN A 231 6.03 -3.94 14.04
CA ASN A 231 4.85 -4.57 13.46
C ASN A 231 3.57 -3.89 13.97
N LEU A 232 2.53 -3.84 13.15
CA LEU A 232 1.16 -3.55 13.60
C LEU A 232 0.52 -4.84 14.15
N PRO A 233 0.02 -4.88 15.40
CA PRO A 233 -0.53 -6.10 16.00
C PRO A 233 -1.68 -6.74 15.24
N GLU A 234 -2.48 -5.94 14.55
CA GLU A 234 -3.68 -6.37 13.81
C GLU A 234 -3.34 -7.02 12.46
N GLU A 235 -2.11 -6.83 11.94
CA GLU A 235 -1.71 -7.28 10.60
C GLU A 235 -0.31 -7.89 10.61
N TRP A 236 -0.21 -9.23 10.43
CA TRP A 236 1.09 -9.93 10.46
C TRP A 236 2.08 -9.47 9.39
N TRP A 237 1.59 -8.90 8.28
CA TRP A 237 2.40 -8.44 7.16
C TRP A 237 2.89 -7.00 7.30
N HIS A 238 2.31 -6.20 8.21
CA HIS A 238 2.45 -4.75 8.22
C HIS A 238 3.57 -4.29 9.16
N PHE A 239 4.50 -3.49 8.63
CA PHE A 239 5.65 -2.98 9.37
C PHE A 239 5.92 -1.51 9.06
N THR A 240 6.36 -0.76 10.07
CA THR A 240 6.81 0.62 9.92
C THR A 240 8.19 0.83 10.54
N LEU A 241 9.06 1.59 9.89
CA LEU A 241 10.36 1.97 10.46
C LEU A 241 10.17 2.86 11.70
N ASN A 242 10.85 2.55 12.81
CA ASN A 242 10.75 3.31 14.07
C ASN A 242 11.14 4.78 13.90
N ASP A 243 12.35 5.04 13.43
CA ASP A 243 12.86 6.39 13.21
C ASP A 243 12.61 6.83 11.76
N GLU A 244 11.34 6.78 11.35
CA GLU A 244 10.96 7.21 10.00
C GLU A 244 11.23 8.71 9.77
N PRO A 245 11.71 9.11 8.59
CA PRO A 245 12.09 10.50 8.31
C PRO A 245 10.90 11.47 8.21
N PHE A 246 9.68 10.97 8.01
CA PHE A 246 8.50 11.79 7.73
C PHE A 246 7.26 11.34 8.53
N PRO A 247 7.33 11.33 9.88
CA PRO A 247 6.26 10.77 10.70
C PRO A 247 4.93 11.53 10.59
N ASP A 248 4.95 12.78 10.14
CA ASP A 248 3.78 13.67 10.04
C ASP A 248 3.43 14.08 8.59
N THR A 249 4.15 13.57 7.59
CA THR A 249 3.96 13.97 6.18
C THR A 249 3.32 12.84 5.38
N TYR A 250 2.12 13.09 4.86
CA TYR A 250 1.37 12.15 4.03
C TYR A 250 1.48 12.57 2.56
N PHE A 251 2.25 11.83 1.77
CA PHE A 251 2.51 12.14 0.37
C PHE A 251 1.38 11.64 -0.54
N ASP A 252 1.24 12.27 -1.71
CA ASP A 252 0.25 11.90 -2.73
C ASP A 252 0.82 11.83 -4.16
N PHE A 253 2.14 11.83 -4.36
CA PHE A 253 2.68 11.59 -5.70
C PHE A 253 2.38 10.14 -6.15
N PRO A 254 2.14 9.87 -7.45
CA PRO A 254 1.84 8.51 -7.92
C PRO A 254 3.00 7.52 -7.69
N VAL A 255 2.68 6.24 -7.52
CA VAL A 255 3.68 5.16 -7.54
C VAL A 255 4.16 4.96 -8.98
N SER A 256 5.26 5.63 -9.33
CA SER A 256 5.92 5.51 -10.63
C SER A 256 7.40 5.89 -10.53
N ARG A 257 8.25 5.36 -11.42
CA ARG A 257 9.65 5.81 -11.53
C ARG A 257 9.75 7.30 -11.84
N GLY A 258 8.81 7.84 -12.64
CA GLY A 258 8.77 9.27 -12.96
C GLY A 258 8.51 10.17 -11.75
N SER A 259 8.11 9.62 -10.60
CA SER A 259 7.93 10.38 -9.36
C SER A 259 9.20 10.44 -8.49
N LEU A 260 10.28 9.78 -8.91
CA LEU A 260 11.59 9.83 -8.24
C LEU A 260 12.53 10.90 -8.86
N HIS A 261 12.06 11.66 -9.85
CA HIS A 261 12.86 12.58 -10.66
C HIS A 261 12.17 13.92 -10.86
#